data_AF-A0A9E2NH31-F1
#
_entry.id   AF-A0A9E2NH31-F1
#
_cell.length_a   1.000
_cell.length_b   1.000
_cell.length_c   1.000
_cell.angle_alpha   90.00
_cell.angle_beta   90.00
_cell.angle_gamma   90.00
#
_symmetry.space_group_name_H-M   'P 1'
#
loop_
_entity.id
_entity.type
_entity.pdbx_description
1 polymer ?
#
loop_
_entity_poly.entity_id
_entity_poly.type
_entity_poly.pdbx_seq_one_letter_code
_entity_poly.pdbx_strand_id
1 'polypeptide(L)'
;MTQTMYGVVLWADHQDQKAVIWCEDQGDLALYPDTEASLHGGVSLDAGDLIQFDLRQDRNLRFACNPRLLEQQHCPEIAEKLRQVTPQRPAPRRAPGLTDGNIVAFPSQKVLPGTLRASQAG
;
A
#
# COMPACT_ATOMS: atom_id res chain seq x y z
N MET A 1 8.93 4.20 19.73
CA MET A 1 8.77 5.60 19.33
C MET A 1 8.05 5.58 18.00
N THR A 2 6.94 6.31 17.86
CA THR A 2 6.23 6.47 16.59
C THR A 2 6.57 7.85 16.03
N GLN A 3 6.81 7.95 14.73
CA GLN A 3 7.11 9.21 14.06
C GLN A 3 5.92 9.59 13.18
N THR A 4 5.40 10.80 13.33
CA THR A 4 4.37 11.31 12.42
C THR A 4 5.02 11.57 11.05
N MET A 5 4.42 11.01 10.00
CA MET A 5 4.86 11.13 8.62
C MET A 5 3.70 11.38 7.67
N TYR A 6 4.04 11.96 6.52
CA TYR A 6 3.16 12.09 5.37
C TYR A 6 3.47 11.02 4.33
N GLY A 7 2.45 10.63 3.57
CA GLY A 7 2.64 9.71 2.46
C GLY A 7 1.47 9.71 1.49
N VAL A 8 1.73 9.20 0.29
CA VAL A 8 0.72 9.03 -0.74
C VAL A 8 0.33 7.55 -0.81
N VAL A 9 -0.96 7.28 -0.83
CA VAL A 9 -1.48 5.92 -1.00
C VAL A 9 -1.21 5.45 -2.43
N LEU A 10 -0.47 4.35 -2.58
CA LEU A 10 -0.19 3.75 -3.89
C LEU A 10 -1.28 2.76 -4.31
N TRP A 11 -1.86 2.09 -3.32
CA TRP A 11 -2.90 1.09 -3.49
C TRP A 11 -3.71 0.97 -2.21
N ALA A 12 -5.00 0.71 -2.34
CA ALA A 12 -5.89 0.42 -1.22
C ALA A 12 -6.88 -0.68 -1.60
N ASP A 13 -7.28 -1.46 -0.60
CA ASP A 13 -8.38 -2.41 -0.65
C ASP A 13 -9.46 -1.94 0.32
N HIS A 14 -10.64 -1.62 -0.22
CA HIS A 14 -11.76 -1.14 0.59
C HIS A 14 -12.47 -2.24 1.37
N GLN A 15 -12.38 -3.50 0.93
CA GLN A 15 -13.02 -4.63 1.61
C GLN A 15 -12.24 -4.97 2.88
N ASP A 16 -10.93 -5.11 2.73
CA ASP A 16 -10.02 -5.50 3.81
C ASP A 16 -9.44 -4.29 4.58
N GLN A 17 -9.78 -3.06 4.17
CA GLN A 17 -9.21 -1.81 4.70
C GLN A 17 -7.67 -1.82 4.74
N LYS A 18 -7.03 -2.39 3.71
CA LYS A 18 -5.57 -2.45 3.58
C LYS A 18 -5.09 -1.34 2.67
N ALA A 19 -3.89 -0.83 2.91
CA ALA A 19 -3.26 0.10 1.97
C ALA A 19 -1.74 -0.03 1.96
N VAL A 20 -1.15 0.33 0.82
CA VAL A 20 0.29 0.49 0.64
C VAL A 20 0.58 1.96 0.42
N ILE A 21 1.50 2.52 1.20
CA ILE A 21 1.75 3.95 1.28
C ILE A 21 3.22 4.23 0.96
N TRP A 22 3.45 5.21 0.09
CA TRP A 22 4.77 5.75 -0.14
C TRP A 22 5.04 6.92 0.80
N CYS A 23 6.08 6.80 1.62
CA CYS A 23 6.43 7.76 2.65
C CYS A 23 7.17 8.98 2.06
N GLU A 24 7.03 10.14 2.71
CA GLU A 24 7.74 11.39 2.36
C GLU A 24 9.27 11.26 2.39
N ASP A 25 9.79 10.33 3.18
CA ASP A 25 11.22 10.06 3.30
C ASP A 25 11.81 9.32 2.08
N GLN A 26 10.95 8.97 1.10
CA GLN A 26 11.29 8.21 -0.10
C GLN A 26 11.98 6.86 0.20
N GLY A 27 11.83 6.36 1.43
CA GLY A 27 12.39 5.09 1.88
C GLY A 27 11.48 3.91 1.57
N ASP A 28 11.56 2.88 2.39
CA ASP A 28 10.69 1.71 2.28
C ASP A 28 9.21 2.09 2.43
N LEU A 29 8.36 1.33 1.74
CA LEU A 29 6.90 1.51 1.78
C LEU A 29 6.34 1.17 3.15
N ALA A 30 5.31 1.90 3.56
CA ALA A 30 4.53 1.60 4.76
C ALA A 30 3.27 0.81 4.40
N LEU A 31 2.96 -0.18 5.22
CA LEU A 31 1.76 -0.98 5.13
C LEU A 31 0.74 -0.46 6.13
N TYR A 32 -0.49 -0.23 5.68
CA TYR A 32 -1.64 -0.13 6.56
C TYR A 32 -2.30 -1.52 6.60
N PRO A 33 -2.00 -2.33 7.64
CA PRO A 33 -2.55 -3.66 7.74
C PRO A 33 -4.02 -3.57 8.14
N ASP A 34 -4.80 -4.55 7.69
CA ASP A 34 -6.11 -4.83 8.25
C ASP A 34 -5.95 -4.97 9.76
N THR A 35 -6.51 -4.01 10.46
CA THR A 35 -6.45 -4.00 11.91
C THR A 35 -7.88 -4.15 12.37
N GLU A 36 -8.15 -5.23 13.10
CA GLU A 36 -9.39 -5.44 13.87
C GLU A 36 -9.65 -4.36 14.95
N ALA A 37 -9.08 -3.16 14.84
CA ALA A 37 -8.99 -2.19 15.91
C ALA A 37 -9.16 -0.73 15.44
N SER A 38 -10.05 -0.48 14.50
CA SER A 38 -10.82 0.78 14.56
C SER A 38 -12.23 0.44 14.97
N LEU A 39 -12.46 0.38 16.29
CA LEU A 39 -13.78 0.46 16.92
C LEU A 39 -14.61 1.69 16.45
N HIS A 40 -14.03 2.55 15.60
CA HIS A 40 -14.58 3.77 15.03
C HIS A 40 -14.66 3.78 13.49
N GLY A 41 -14.43 2.64 12.82
CA GLY A 41 -14.35 2.54 11.36
C GLY A 41 -13.01 3.05 10.83
N GLY A 42 -12.30 2.22 10.06
CA GLY A 42 -11.09 2.66 9.38
C GLY A 42 -11.35 3.83 8.42
N VAL A 43 -10.32 4.62 8.15
CA VAL A 43 -10.39 5.67 7.11
C VAL A 43 -10.47 5.02 5.73
N SER A 44 -11.40 5.48 4.89
CA SER A 44 -11.45 5.08 3.48
C SER A 44 -10.30 5.75 2.76
N LEU A 45 -9.42 4.94 2.16
CA LEU A 45 -8.26 5.40 1.42
C LEU A 45 -8.40 4.97 -0.03
N ASP A 46 -8.01 5.86 -0.94
CA ASP A 46 -7.90 5.60 -2.37
C ASP A 46 -6.48 5.86 -2.87
N ALA A 47 -6.11 5.17 -3.94
CA ALA A 47 -4.83 5.41 -4.60
C ALA A 47 -4.73 6.88 -5.03
N GLY A 48 -3.62 7.53 -4.68
CA GLY A 48 -3.37 8.94 -4.93
C GLY A 48 -3.70 9.88 -3.77
N ASP A 49 -4.32 9.38 -2.69
CA ASP A 49 -4.63 10.19 -1.51
C ASP A 49 -3.38 10.55 -0.72
N LEU A 50 -3.31 11.78 -0.24
CA LEU A 50 -2.30 12.26 0.69
C LEU A 50 -2.81 12.06 2.12
N ILE A 51 -2.03 11.35 2.91
CA ILE A 51 -2.36 11.02 4.29
C ILE A 51 -1.25 11.43 5.25
N GLN A 52 -1.62 11.68 6.49
CA GLN A 52 -0.73 11.72 7.64
C GLN A 52 -0.94 10.46 8.48
N PHE A 53 0.13 9.87 9.00
CA PHE A 53 0.06 8.69 9.84
C PHE A 53 1.21 8.64 10.84
N ASP A 54 1.08 7.78 11.84
CA ASP A 54 2.16 7.45 12.76
C ASP A 54 2.92 6.24 12.21
N LEU A 55 4.20 6.40 11.87
CA LEU A 55 5.06 5.32 11.43
C LEU A 55 5.51 4.48 12.64
N ARG A 56 5.19 3.19 12.59
CA ARG A 56 5.74 2.16 13.47
C ARG A 56 6.60 1.22 12.65
N GLN A 57 7.89 1.13 12.98
CA GLN A 57 8.78 0.14 12.37
C GLN A 57 8.89 -1.09 13.26
N ASP A 58 8.71 -2.27 12.67
CA ASP A 58 9.01 -3.56 13.30
C ASP A 58 9.91 -4.37 12.36
N ARG A 59 11.12 -4.66 12.83
CA ARG A 59 12.21 -5.24 12.03
C ARG A 59 12.45 -4.40 10.76
N ASN A 60 12.16 -4.99 9.60
CA ASN A 60 12.32 -4.40 8.27
C ASN A 60 10.98 -3.98 7.65
N LEU A 61 9.88 -4.02 8.42
CA LEU A 61 8.56 -3.62 7.95
C LEU A 61 8.16 -2.31 8.60
N ARG A 62 7.56 -1.45 7.78
CA ARG A 62 7.01 -0.17 8.17
C ARG A 62 5.49 -0.28 8.18
N PHE A 63 4.89 0.15 9.27
CA PHE A 63 3.44 0.13 9.47
C PHE A 63 2.93 1.55 9.64
N ALA A 64 1.91 1.90 8.87
CA ALA A 64 1.14 3.10 9.08
C ALA A 64 0.10 2.84 10.17
N CYS A 65 0.08 3.67 11.19
CA CYS A 65 -0.89 3.64 12.26
C CYS A 65 -1.67 4.96 12.28
N ASN A 66 -2.93 4.92 12.70
CA ASN A 66 -3.80 6.09 12.81
C ASN A 66 -3.82 6.99 11.55
N PRO A 67 -3.99 6.43 10.33
CA PRO A 67 -4.00 7.24 9.13
C PRO A 67 -5.12 8.29 9.14
N ARG A 68 -4.79 9.49 8.69
CA ARG A 68 -5.69 10.63 8.52
C ARG A 68 -5.58 11.13 7.09
N LEU A 69 -6.69 11.13 6.39
CA LEU A 69 -6.79 11.72 5.06
C LEU A 69 -6.65 13.24 5.16
N LEU A 70 -5.67 13.80 4.46
CA LEU A 70 -5.46 15.24 4.37
C LEU A 70 -6.03 15.79 3.08
N GLU A 71 -5.74 15.12 1.97
CA GLU A 71 -6.19 15.54 0.66
C GLU A 71 -6.49 14.31 -0.21
N GLN A 72 -7.69 14.29 -0.79
CA GLN A 72 -8.10 13.24 -1.71
C GLN A 72 -7.43 13.48 -3.07
N GLN A 73 -6.95 12.40 -3.70
CA GLN A 73 -6.43 12.46 -5.06
C GLN A 73 -5.36 13.55 -5.27
N HIS A 74 -4.48 13.76 -4.29
CA HIS A 74 -3.34 14.68 -4.41
C HIS A 74 -2.42 14.29 -5.56
N CYS A 75 -2.23 12.97 -5.78
CA CYS A 75 -1.40 12.42 -6.85
C CYS A 75 -2.01 11.14 -7.46
N PRO A 76 -3.13 11.22 -8.20
CA PRO A 76 -3.88 10.04 -8.66
C PRO A 76 -3.08 9.20 -9.67
N GLU A 77 -2.19 9.84 -10.43
CA GLU A 77 -1.36 9.19 -11.45
C GLU A 77 -0.09 8.54 -10.88
N ILE A 78 0.14 8.59 -9.56
CA ILE A 78 1.41 8.16 -8.96
C ILE A 78 1.71 6.69 -9.24
N ALA A 79 0.70 5.83 -9.13
CA ALA A 79 0.84 4.40 -9.40
C ALA A 79 1.20 4.15 -10.87
N GLU A 80 0.53 4.84 -11.80
CA GLU A 80 0.84 4.75 -13.24
C GLU A 80 2.24 5.26 -13.56
N LYS A 81 2.64 6.41 -13.00
CA LYS A 81 3.97 6.99 -13.20
C LYS A 81 5.06 6.06 -12.69
N LEU A 82 4.89 5.47 -11.52
CA LEU A 82 5.84 4.51 -10.96
C LEU A 82 5.94 3.23 -11.82
N ARG A 83 4.83 2.76 -12.40
CA ARG A 83 4.85 1.61 -13.33
C ARG A 83 5.64 1.90 -14.61
N GLN A 84 5.62 3.14 -15.10
CA GLN A 84 6.36 3.55 -16.30
C GLN A 84 7.86 3.71 -16.03
N VAL A 85 8.24 3.95 -14.78
CA VAL A 85 9.64 3.94 -14.35
C VAL A 85 10.13 2.50 -14.31
N THR A 86 10.63 2.01 -15.45
CA THR A 86 11.48 0.82 -15.45
C THR A 86 12.80 1.21 -14.79
N PRO A 87 13.18 0.64 -13.64
CA PRO A 87 14.52 0.88 -13.12
C PRO A 87 15.50 0.43 -14.20
N GLN A 88 16.31 1.38 -14.70
CA GLN A 88 17.49 1.08 -15.48
C GLN A 88 18.38 0.27 -14.55
N ARG A 89 18.24 -1.06 -14.56
CA ARG A 89 18.91 -1.99 -13.66
C ARG A 89 20.41 -1.72 -13.78
N PRO A 90 21.09 -1.09 -12.80
CA PRO A 90 22.53 -1.26 -12.72
C PRO A 90 22.70 -2.75 -12.48
N ALA A 91 23.61 -3.41 -13.21
CA ALA A 91 23.91 -4.83 -13.00
C ALA A 91 23.95 -5.14 -11.49
N PRO A 92 23.33 -6.25 -11.03
CA PRO A 92 23.17 -6.51 -9.61
C PRO A 92 24.54 -6.47 -8.93
N ARG A 93 24.82 -5.38 -8.21
CA ARG A 93 25.93 -5.36 -7.25
C ARG A 93 25.44 -6.20 -6.09
N ARG A 94 25.74 -7.50 -6.14
CA ARG A 94 25.63 -8.40 -5.01
C ARG A 94 26.37 -7.75 -3.84
N ALA A 95 25.64 -7.24 -2.86
CA ALA A 95 26.20 -7.01 -1.54
C ALA A 95 26.43 -8.41 -0.92
N PRO A 96 27.65 -8.75 -0.46
CA PRO A 96 27.87 -9.99 0.25
C PRO A 96 27.05 -9.95 1.55
N GLY A 97 26.02 -10.78 1.66
CA GLY A 97 25.34 -11.05 2.94
C GLY A 97 23.83 -10.76 3.05
N LEU A 98 23.13 -10.32 2.00
CA LEU A 98 21.66 -10.19 2.07
C LEU A 98 20.99 -11.48 1.58
N THR A 99 20.45 -12.27 2.50
CA THR A 99 19.64 -13.46 2.20
C THR A 99 18.32 -13.04 1.58
N ASP A 100 18.11 -13.48 0.33
CA ASP A 100 16.85 -13.64 -0.40
C ASP A 100 15.62 -12.90 0.17
N GLY A 101 15.43 -11.66 -0.25
CA GLY A 101 14.13 -10.99 -0.13
C GLY A 101 13.14 -11.68 -1.06
N ASN A 102 12.31 -12.57 -0.51
CA ASN A 102 11.33 -13.34 -1.26
C ASN A 102 10.26 -12.40 -1.88
N ILE A 103 10.34 -12.16 -3.19
CA ILE A 103 9.27 -11.48 -3.93
C ILE A 103 8.12 -12.47 -4.06
N VAL A 104 7.12 -12.35 -3.18
CA VAL A 104 5.89 -13.12 -3.30
C VAL A 104 5.04 -12.48 -4.39
N ALA A 105 4.97 -13.14 -5.56
CA ALA A 105 4.00 -12.77 -6.57
C ALA A 105 2.59 -12.99 -6.00
N PHE A 106 1.74 -11.97 -6.05
CA PHE A 106 0.33 -12.15 -5.73
C PHE A 106 -0.24 -13.20 -6.70
N PRO A 107 -0.85 -14.28 -6.19
CA PRO A 107 -1.46 -15.27 -7.06
C PRO A 107 -2.54 -14.56 -7.87
N SER A 108 -2.39 -14.55 -9.20
CA SER A 108 -3.43 -14.06 -10.10
C SER A 108 -4.66 -14.92 -9.82
N GLN A 109 -5.65 -14.35 -9.14
CA GLN A 109 -6.89 -15.04 -8.88
C GLN A 109 -7.50 -15.34 -10.24
N LYS A 110 -7.40 -16.61 -10.66
CA LYS A 110 -8.00 -17.10 -11.89
C LYS A 110 -9.49 -16.94 -11.68
N VAL A 111 -10.08 -15.88 -12.23
CA VAL A 111 -11.53 -15.68 -12.22
C VAL A 111 -12.12 -16.92 -12.87
N LEU A 112 -12.71 -17.79 -12.05
CA LEU A 112 -13.46 -18.94 -12.51
C LEU A 112 -14.65 -18.38 -13.30
N PRO A 113 -14.84 -18.77 -14.57
CA PRO A 113 -16.03 -18.38 -15.32
C PRO A 113 -17.23 -19.08 -14.70
N GLY A 114 -17.93 -18.39 -13.79
CA GLY A 114 -19.09 -18.98 -13.12
C GLY A 114 -19.74 -18.18 -11.99
N THR A 115 -19.16 -17.08 -11.51
CA THR A 115 -19.74 -16.35 -10.36
C THR A 115 -20.03 -14.88 -10.68
N LEU A 116 -20.76 -14.65 -11.77
CA LEU A 116 -21.58 -13.44 -11.90
C LEU A 116 -23.04 -13.87 -11.79
N ARG A 117 -23.55 -13.91 -10.56
CA ARG A 117 -25.00 -13.96 -10.37
C ARG A 117 -25.50 -12.52 -10.43
N ALA A 118 -25.97 -12.12 -11.60
CA ALA A 118 -26.77 -10.91 -11.76
C ALA A 118 -28.02 -11.06 -10.89
N SER A 119 -28.13 -10.26 -9.83
CA SER A 119 -29.38 -10.05 -9.12
C SER A 119 -30.20 -9.03 -9.90
N GLN A 120 -31.09 -9.54 -10.75
CA GLN A 120 -32.29 -8.82 -11.15
C GLN A 120 -33.32 -8.89 -10.01
N ALA A 121 -33.92 -7.74 -9.70
CA ALA A 121 -35.27 -7.57 -9.16
C ALA A 121 -35.65 -6.13 -9.56
N GLY A 122 -36.75 -5.86 -10.25
CA GLY A 122 -38.08 -6.43 -10.10
C GLY A 122 -38.97 -5.29 -9.64
#